data_AF-A0A9P8K1P2-F1
#
_entry.id   AF-A0A9P8K1P2-F1
#
_cell.length_a   1.000
_cell.length_b   1.000
_cell.length_c   1.000
_cell.angle_alpha   90.00
_cell.angle_beta   90.00
_cell.angle_gamma   90.00
#
_symmetry.space_group_name_H-M   'P 1'
#
loop_
_entity.id
_entity.type
_entity.pdbx_description
1 polymer ?
#
loop_
_entity_poly.entity_id
_entity_poly.type
_entity_poly.pdbx_seq_one_letter_code
_entity_poly.pdbx_strand_id
1 'polypeptide(L)'
;TFFQDSKDKGYNFITGSGDVEEKKGFWIQPAIIDNPPNDSKIIQEEQFGLILPVQPYSDEEEVIKRANSTNSGLGACVWSKDEKAAERIALRLEAGSVFINSFEKPTPQAIFGGHKESGIGGEWGTQGLLSYCNPHVIHLYKSKL
;
A
#
# COMPACT_ATOMS: atom_id res chain seq x y z
N THR A 1 -17.66 -9.25 8.82
CA THR A 1 -17.06 -8.45 7.73
C THR A 1 -16.47 -7.19 8.32
N PHE A 2 -15.65 -6.43 7.58
CA PHE A 2 -15.16 -5.11 8.02
C PHE A 2 -16.30 -4.15 8.39
N PHE A 3 -17.40 -4.19 7.65
CA PHE A 3 -18.62 -3.43 7.94
C PHE A 3 -19.26 -3.82 9.27
N GLN A 4 -19.44 -5.13 9.51
CA GLN A 4 -20.04 -5.62 10.75
C GLN A 4 -19.16 -5.29 11.97
N ASP A 5 -17.85 -5.55 11.89
CA ASP A 5 -16.92 -5.21 12.97
C ASP A 5 -16.96 -3.71 13.29
N SER A 6 -16.95 -2.86 12.26
CA SER A 6 -17.04 -1.40 12.43
C SER A 6 -18.36 -0.95 13.06
N LYS A 7 -19.49 -1.60 12.73
CA LYS A 7 -20.79 -1.36 13.39
C LYS A 7 -20.78 -1.80 14.84
N ASP A 8 -20.27 -2.99 15.12
CA ASP A 8 -20.21 -3.57 16.47
C ASP A 8 -19.30 -2.73 17.39
N LYS A 9 -18.26 -2.11 16.83
CA LYS A 9 -17.35 -1.19 17.51
C LYS A 9 -17.86 0.26 17.57
N GLY A 10 -18.96 0.57 16.88
CA GLY A 10 -19.58 1.90 16.88
C GLY A 10 -18.76 2.97 16.15
N TYR A 11 -18.01 2.61 15.10
CA TYR A 11 -17.27 3.58 14.29
C TYR A 11 -18.20 4.49 13.49
N ASN A 12 -17.72 5.69 13.18
CA ASN A 12 -18.50 6.70 12.46
C ASN A 12 -18.48 6.44 10.95
N PHE A 13 -19.64 6.12 10.38
CA PHE A 13 -19.81 6.00 8.93
C PHE A 13 -20.28 7.34 8.35
N ILE A 14 -19.46 7.98 7.52
CA ILE A 14 -19.83 9.24 6.84
C ILE A 14 -20.77 8.97 5.65
N THR A 15 -20.54 7.86 4.97
CA THR A 15 -21.39 7.37 3.87
C THR A 15 -21.29 5.85 3.82
N GLY A 16 -22.30 5.21 3.24
CA GLY A 16 -22.44 3.76 3.13
C GLY A 16 -22.71 3.10 4.48
N SER A 17 -23.70 2.23 4.55
CA SER A 17 -23.97 1.46 5.77
C SER A 17 -23.33 0.07 5.74
N GLY A 18 -22.74 -0.34 4.62
CA GLY A 18 -22.32 -1.72 4.41
C GLY A 18 -23.46 -2.73 4.31
N ASP A 19 -24.71 -2.25 4.34
CA ASP A 19 -25.86 -3.09 4.04
C ASP A 19 -25.89 -3.33 2.53
N VAL A 20 -25.99 -4.60 2.17
CA VAL A 20 -26.12 -5.03 0.78
C VAL A 20 -27.58 -5.39 0.58
N GLU A 21 -28.25 -4.71 -0.35
CA GLU A 21 -29.58 -5.12 -0.77
C GLU A 21 -29.53 -6.52 -1.38
N GLU A 22 -30.48 -7.38 -1.05
CA GLU A 22 -30.61 -8.70 -1.67
C GLU A 22 -31.06 -8.56 -3.13
N LYS A 23 -30.07 -8.32 -3.99
CA LYS A 23 -30.20 -8.25 -5.45
C LYS A 23 -29.25 -9.27 -6.07
N LYS A 24 -29.59 -9.75 -7.27
CA LYS A 24 -28.72 -10.65 -8.04
C LYS A 24 -27.37 -9.98 -8.33
N GLY A 25 -26.28 -10.51 -7.78
CA GLY A 25 -24.90 -10.06 -7.99
C GLY A 25 -24.10 -9.88 -6.69
N PHE A 26 -22.83 -9.51 -6.81
CA PHE A 26 -21.93 -9.21 -5.68
C PHE A 26 -21.80 -7.71 -5.48
N TRP A 27 -22.92 -7.07 -5.12
CA TRP A 27 -22.97 -5.62 -4.95
C TRP A 27 -22.54 -5.21 -3.56
N ILE A 28 -21.86 -4.08 -3.44
CA ILE A 28 -21.50 -3.47 -2.16
C ILE A 28 -21.55 -1.96 -2.29
N GLN A 29 -22.08 -1.28 -1.26
CA GLN A 29 -22.09 0.17 -1.23
C GLN A 29 -20.72 0.71 -0.77
N PRO A 30 -20.15 1.73 -1.44
CA PRO A 30 -18.97 2.42 -0.94
C PRO A 30 -19.22 3.03 0.44
N ALA A 31 -18.30 2.80 1.36
CA ALA A 31 -18.35 3.38 2.70
C ALA A 31 -17.08 4.15 3.05
N ILE A 32 -17.23 5.21 3.85
CA ILE A 32 -16.13 5.96 4.45
C ILE A 32 -16.28 5.90 5.97
N ILE A 33 -15.25 5.40 6.65
CA ILE A 33 -15.18 5.37 8.11
C ILE A 33 -14.30 6.50 8.59
N ASP A 34 -14.87 7.40 9.38
CA ASP A 34 -14.20 8.57 9.91
C ASP A 34 -13.52 8.27 11.25
N ASN A 35 -12.21 8.54 11.26
CA ASN A 35 -11.32 8.50 12.41
C ASN A 35 -11.42 7.21 13.27
N PRO A 36 -11.34 6.00 12.66
CA PRO A 36 -11.27 4.78 13.46
C PRO A 36 -9.93 4.70 14.22
N PRO A 37 -9.87 3.99 15.37
CA PRO A 37 -8.62 3.79 16.10
C PRO A 37 -7.53 3.16 15.22
N ASN A 38 -6.27 3.53 15.45
CA ASN A 38 -5.16 3.05 14.62
C ASN A 38 -4.95 1.52 14.71
N ASP A 39 -5.23 0.93 15.86
CA ASP A 39 -5.17 -0.52 16.11
C ASP A 39 -6.43 -1.27 15.66
N SER A 40 -7.40 -0.57 15.08
CA SER A 40 -8.63 -1.19 14.59
C SER A 40 -8.36 -2.12 13.40
N LYS A 41 -9.17 -3.18 13.30
CA LYS A 41 -9.13 -4.12 12.18
C LYS A 41 -9.26 -3.41 10.83
N ILE A 42 -10.11 -2.38 10.72
CA ILE A 42 -10.28 -1.61 9.47
C ILE A 42 -9.02 -0.84 9.06
N ILE A 43 -8.10 -0.52 9.98
CA ILE A 43 -6.81 0.11 9.63
C ILE A 43 -5.73 -0.94 9.38
N GLN A 44 -5.66 -1.99 10.20
CA GLN A 44 -4.55 -2.92 10.24
C GLN A 44 -4.62 -4.04 9.19
N GLU A 45 -5.82 -4.40 8.73
CA GLU A 45 -6.01 -5.47 7.75
C GLU A 45 -6.49 -4.92 6.40
N GLU A 46 -6.06 -5.57 5.33
CA GLU A 46 -6.46 -5.21 3.96
C GLU A 46 -7.90 -5.64 3.67
N GLN A 47 -8.73 -4.69 3.23
CA GLN A 47 -10.17 -4.89 3.11
C GLN A 47 -10.58 -5.50 1.77
N PHE A 48 -9.79 -5.27 0.72
CA PHE A 48 -10.07 -5.72 -0.66
C PHE A 48 -11.50 -5.37 -1.14
N GLY A 49 -12.06 -4.26 -0.65
CA GLY A 49 -13.46 -3.87 -0.86
C GLY A 49 -13.69 -2.36 -0.75
N LEU A 50 -14.92 -1.91 -1.03
CA LEU A 50 -15.28 -0.49 -1.07
C LEU A 50 -15.55 0.09 0.33
N ILE A 51 -14.56 0.06 1.21
CA ILE A 51 -14.63 0.63 2.56
C ILE A 51 -13.31 1.34 2.86
N LEU A 52 -13.38 2.67 3.05
CA LEU A 52 -12.21 3.52 3.19
C LEU A 52 -12.16 4.12 4.59
N PRO A 53 -11.20 3.74 5.45
CA PRO A 53 -10.94 4.46 6.68
C PRO A 53 -10.16 5.75 6.39
N VAL A 54 -10.50 6.83 7.10
CA VAL A 54 -9.77 8.11 7.05
C VAL A 54 -9.35 8.52 8.45
N GLN A 55 -8.11 8.98 8.61
CA GLN A 55 -7.59 9.45 9.90
C GLN A 55 -6.93 10.83 9.71
N PRO A 56 -7.27 11.83 10.54
CA PRO A 56 -6.57 13.10 10.52
C PRO A 56 -5.15 12.94 11.08
N TYR A 57 -4.27 13.86 10.70
CA TYR A 57 -2.96 14.02 11.32
C TYR A 57 -2.61 15.51 11.41
N SER A 58 -1.70 15.86 12.31
CA SER A 58 -1.20 17.24 12.48
C SER A 58 0.32 17.32 12.60
N ASP A 59 0.98 16.19 12.72
CA ASP A 59 2.43 16.07 12.87
C ASP A 59 2.99 15.12 11.79
N GLU A 60 4.04 15.57 11.11
CA GLU A 60 4.65 14.84 9.99
C GLU A 60 5.36 13.57 10.49
N GLU A 61 6.02 13.63 11.65
CA GLU A 61 6.73 12.48 12.22
C GLU A 61 5.76 11.37 12.66
N GLU A 62 4.68 11.75 13.33
CA GLU A 62 3.63 10.84 13.77
C GLU A 62 2.96 10.14 12.59
N VAL A 63 2.58 10.87 11.55
CA VAL A 63 1.88 10.26 10.41
C VAL A 63 2.79 9.33 9.61
N ILE A 64 4.09 9.64 9.49
CA ILE A 64 5.06 8.74 8.85
C ILE A 64 5.20 7.46 9.66
N LYS A 65 5.35 7.57 10.99
CA LYS A 65 5.43 6.42 11.88
C LYS A 65 4.15 5.57 11.79
N ARG A 66 2.99 6.22 11.74
CA ARG A 66 1.69 5.55 11.65
C ARG A 66 1.51 4.85 10.31
N ALA A 67 1.85 5.52 9.20
CA ALA A 67 1.78 4.95 7.85
C ALA A 67 2.72 3.74 7.68
N ASN A 68 3.88 3.75 8.33
CA ASN A 68 4.81 2.62 8.32
C ASN A 68 4.43 1.52 9.34
N SER A 69 3.48 1.76 10.24
CA SER A 69 3.03 0.81 11.27
C SER A 69 2.04 -0.22 10.72
N THR A 70 2.43 -0.86 9.62
CA THR A 70 1.74 -1.98 8.98
C THR A 70 2.78 -2.98 8.47
N ASN A 71 2.37 -4.24 8.34
CA ASN A 71 3.16 -5.28 7.70
C ASN A 71 3.18 -5.17 6.17
N SER A 72 2.26 -4.38 5.60
CA SER A 72 2.20 -4.13 4.15
C SER A 72 3.16 -2.99 3.75
N GLY A 73 3.58 -3.00 2.48
CA GLY A 73 4.51 -2.03 1.91
C GLY A 73 4.51 -2.06 0.38
N LEU A 74 3.36 -2.28 -0.26
CA LEU A 74 3.27 -2.36 -1.71
C LEU A 74 3.46 -0.98 -2.35
N GLY A 75 2.56 -0.05 -2.05
CA GLY A 75 2.60 1.30 -2.60
C GLY A 75 2.02 2.33 -1.64
N ALA A 76 2.39 3.59 -1.84
CA ALA A 76 1.85 4.73 -1.10
C ALA A 76 1.68 5.94 -2.02
N CYS A 77 0.80 6.87 -1.63
CA CYS A 77 0.60 8.13 -2.33
C CYS A 77 0.75 9.31 -1.35
N VAL A 78 1.42 10.38 -1.76
CA VAL A 78 1.56 11.61 -0.99
C VAL A 78 1.02 12.77 -1.81
N TRP A 79 0.07 13.51 -1.25
CA TRP A 79 -0.58 14.64 -1.93
C TRP A 79 -0.26 15.94 -1.19
N SER A 80 0.42 16.87 -1.86
CA SER A 80 0.73 18.19 -1.30
C SER A 80 1.01 19.20 -2.42
N LYS A 81 0.65 20.46 -2.17
CA LYS A 81 1.09 21.59 -3.01
C LYS A 81 2.57 21.92 -2.79
N ASP A 82 3.11 21.59 -1.62
CA ASP A 82 4.55 21.69 -1.35
C ASP A 82 5.23 20.37 -1.75
N GLU A 83 5.82 20.37 -2.94
CA GLU A 83 6.49 19.20 -3.51
C GLU A 83 7.71 18.77 -2.66
N LYS A 84 8.40 19.71 -2.01
CA LYS A 84 9.53 19.37 -1.12
C LYS A 84 9.04 18.68 0.13
N ALA A 85 7.89 19.09 0.68
CA ALA A 85 7.27 18.38 1.78
C ALA A 85 6.80 16.98 1.35
N ALA A 86 6.18 16.86 0.18
CA ALA A 86 5.77 15.56 -0.34
C ALA A 86 6.97 14.62 -0.54
N GLU A 87 8.07 15.12 -1.10
CA GLU A 87 9.30 14.35 -1.29
C GLU A 87 9.92 13.91 0.04
N ARG A 88 10.00 14.79 1.05
CA ARG A 88 10.50 14.42 2.39
C ARG A 88 9.69 13.31 3.04
N ILE A 89 8.36 13.36 2.93
CA ILE A 89 7.47 12.30 3.42
C ILE A 89 7.70 11.02 2.61
N ALA A 90 7.67 11.12 1.28
CA ALA A 90 7.79 9.98 0.36
C ALA A 90 9.08 9.18 0.58
N LEU A 91 10.21 9.86 0.80
CA LEU A 91 11.51 9.22 1.07
C LEU A 91 11.52 8.38 2.36
N ARG A 92 10.55 8.57 3.25
CA ARG A 92 10.49 7.92 4.56
C ARG A 92 9.39 6.87 4.66
N LEU A 93 8.56 6.73 3.63
CA LEU A 93 7.54 5.69 3.58
C LEU A 93 8.18 4.35 3.20
N GLU A 94 7.86 3.32 3.97
CA GLU A 94 8.35 1.96 3.77
C GLU A 94 7.47 1.21 2.76
N ALA A 95 7.44 1.71 1.53
CA ALA A 95 6.72 1.11 0.41
C ALA A 95 7.61 0.98 -0.83
N GLY A 96 7.37 -0.03 -1.66
CA GLY A 96 8.20 -0.25 -2.85
C GLY A 96 7.92 0.73 -4.00
N SER A 97 6.75 1.39 -4.01
CA SER A 97 6.47 2.51 -4.91
C SER A 97 5.74 3.63 -4.19
N VAL A 98 6.24 4.87 -4.32
CA VAL A 98 5.59 6.06 -3.75
C VAL A 98 5.26 7.05 -4.86
N PHE A 99 3.99 7.46 -4.94
CA PHE A 99 3.49 8.38 -5.95
C PHE A 99 3.19 9.74 -5.33
N ILE A 100 3.87 10.79 -5.80
CA ILE A 100 3.61 12.17 -5.37
C ILE A 100 2.58 12.79 -6.31
N ASN A 101 1.52 13.38 -5.75
CA ASN A 101 0.44 14.07 -6.47
C ASN A 101 -0.21 13.24 -7.60
N SER A 102 -0.26 11.92 -7.40
CA SER A 102 -0.92 10.97 -8.28
C SER A 102 -1.46 9.81 -7.45
N PHE A 103 -2.50 9.16 -7.97
CA PHE A 103 -2.82 7.80 -7.55
C PHE A 103 -1.76 6.83 -8.12
N GLU A 104 -1.87 5.56 -7.76
CA GLU A 104 -1.01 4.49 -8.29
C GLU A 104 -0.93 4.55 -9.82
N LYS A 105 0.27 4.80 -10.34
CA LYS A 105 0.53 4.90 -11.78
C LYS A 105 1.89 4.30 -12.12
N PRO A 106 2.07 2.99 -11.93
CA PRO A 106 3.35 2.33 -12.12
C PRO A 106 3.71 2.35 -13.62
N THR A 107 5.00 2.28 -13.93
CA THR A 107 5.50 2.35 -15.31
C THR A 107 6.32 1.11 -15.62
N PRO A 108 6.20 0.51 -16.83
CA PRO A 108 6.98 -0.68 -17.19
C PRO A 108 8.50 -0.48 -17.16
N GLN A 109 8.97 0.77 -17.14
CA GLN A 109 10.39 1.12 -17.12
C GLN A 109 11.00 1.02 -15.71
N ALA A 110 10.19 1.15 -14.66
CA ALA A 110 10.62 1.01 -13.27
C ALA A 110 10.21 -0.34 -12.70
N ILE A 111 10.92 -0.80 -11.67
CA ILE A 111 10.49 -1.98 -10.91
C ILE A 111 9.22 -1.64 -10.14
N PHE A 112 8.28 -2.57 -10.10
CA PHE A 112 7.14 -2.56 -9.20
C PHE A 112 7.24 -3.79 -8.30
N GLY A 113 7.39 -3.55 -6.99
CA GLY A 113 7.54 -4.60 -5.99
C GLY A 113 7.12 -4.08 -4.62
N GLY A 114 6.86 -4.98 -3.69
CA GLY A 114 6.49 -4.63 -2.32
C GLY A 114 7.68 -4.68 -1.36
N HIS A 115 7.59 -3.91 -0.30
CA HIS A 115 8.39 -4.08 0.91
C HIS A 115 7.62 -4.94 1.92
N LYS A 116 8.32 -5.47 2.93
CA LYS A 116 7.74 -6.23 4.06
C LYS A 116 6.96 -7.46 3.56
N GLU A 117 5.75 -7.68 4.06
CA GLU A 117 4.90 -8.81 3.66
C GLU A 117 4.24 -8.61 2.29
N SER A 118 4.37 -7.44 1.67
CA SER A 118 3.83 -7.19 0.32
C SER A 118 4.63 -7.84 -0.80
N GLY A 119 5.77 -8.46 -0.52
CA GLY A 119 6.46 -9.31 -1.48
C GLY A 119 7.97 -9.36 -1.33
N ILE A 120 8.57 -10.30 -2.06
CA ILE A 120 10.03 -10.43 -2.22
C ILE A 120 10.33 -10.37 -3.72
N GLY A 121 11.21 -9.45 -4.12
CA GLY A 121 11.49 -9.16 -5.52
C GLY A 121 10.52 -8.14 -6.11
N GLY A 122 10.29 -8.22 -7.41
CA GLY A 122 9.38 -7.33 -8.12
C GLY A 122 9.33 -7.65 -9.60
N GLU A 123 8.35 -7.06 -10.26
CA GLU A 123 8.13 -7.16 -11.70
C GLU A 123 8.54 -5.85 -12.39
N TRP A 124 8.63 -5.89 -13.72
CA TRP A 124 8.92 -4.74 -14.59
C TRP A 124 10.31 -4.12 -14.40
N GLY A 125 10.63 -3.17 -15.27
CA GLY A 125 11.97 -2.59 -15.38
C GLY A 125 13.03 -3.65 -15.69
N THR A 126 14.29 -3.20 -15.72
CA THR A 126 15.41 -4.12 -15.89
C THR A 126 15.52 -5.10 -14.72
N GLN A 127 15.24 -4.65 -13.49
CA GLN A 127 15.37 -5.49 -12.30
C GLN A 127 14.36 -6.65 -12.29
N GLY A 128 13.10 -6.41 -12.66
CA GLY A 128 12.11 -7.47 -12.78
C GLY A 128 12.43 -8.44 -13.91
N LEU A 129 12.97 -7.97 -15.04
CA LEU A 129 13.43 -8.84 -16.13
C LEU A 129 14.56 -9.79 -15.67
N LEU A 130 15.48 -9.31 -14.85
CA LEU A 130 16.58 -10.14 -14.33
C LEU A 130 16.08 -11.29 -13.45
N SER A 131 14.91 -11.16 -12.81
CA SER A 131 14.27 -12.25 -12.05
C SER A 131 13.90 -13.47 -12.91
N TYR A 132 13.81 -13.30 -14.24
CA TYR A 132 13.57 -14.38 -15.21
C TYR A 132 14.86 -14.88 -15.88
N CYS A 133 16.03 -14.38 -15.47
CA CYS A 133 17.32 -14.75 -16.03
C CYS A 133 18.11 -15.62 -15.04
N ASN A 134 18.95 -16.54 -15.55
CA ASN A 134 19.90 -17.30 -14.73
C ASN A 134 21.33 -16.86 -15.07
N PRO A 135 22.09 -16.28 -14.11
CA PRO A 135 23.49 -15.95 -14.36
C PRO A 135 24.31 -17.23 -14.53
N HIS A 136 25.18 -17.27 -15.55
CA HIS A 136 26.12 -18.36 -15.79
C HIS A 136 27.54 -17.80 -15.79
N VAL A 137 28.37 -18.28 -14.86
CA VAL A 137 29.76 -17.83 -14.70
C VAL A 137 30.70 -19.02 -14.96
N ILE A 138 31.72 -18.80 -15.80
CA ILE A 138 32.75 -19.80 -16.12
C ILE A 138 34.09 -19.30 -15.60
N HIS A 139 34.74 -20.09 -14.75
CA HIS A 139 36.09 -19.82 -14.27
C HIS A 139 37.10 -20.74 -14.96
N LEU A 140 38.08 -20.17 -15.67
CA LEU A 140 39.18 -20.91 -16.28
C LEU A 140 40.47 -20.65 -15.51
N TYR A 141 41.03 -21.71 -14.92
CA TYR A 141 42.35 -21.67 -14.28
C TYR A 141 43.39 -22.28 -15.22
N LYS A 142 44.58 -21.66 -15.31
CA LYS A 142 45.68 -22.21 -16.13
C LYS A 142 46.10 -23.59 -15.60
N SER A 143 46.11 -24.59 -16.47
CA SER A 143 46.89 -25.81 -16.22
C SER A 143 48.37 -25.44 -16.26
N LYS A 144 49.15 -25.85 -15.25
CA LYS A 144 50.61 -25.83 -15.39
C LYS A 144 50.98 -26.72 -16.59
N LEU A 145 51.84 -26.19 -17.46
CA LEU A 145 52.53 -26.96 -18.50
C LEU A 145 53.42 -28.02 -17.85
#